data_AF-A0A0Q1B500-F1
#
_entry.id   AF-A0A0Q1B500-F1
#
_cell.length_a   1.000
_cell.length_b   1.000
_cell.length_c   1.000
_cell.angle_alpha   90.00
_cell.angle_beta   90.00
_cell.angle_gamma   90.00
#
_symmetry.space_group_name_H-M   'P 1'
#
loop_
_entity.id
_entity.type
_entity.pdbx_description
1 polymer ?
#
loop_
_entity_poly.entity_id
_entity_poly.type
_entity_poly.pdbx_seq_one_letter_code
_entity_poly.pdbx_strand_id
1 'polypeptide(L)'
;MVYFLEKKLAYANNSCIAIRKNLLETKKEWLKNQVANIDRFLFMAGLLSNLDLYIDSRILTTYRMHDKQTSALQDGDINILINRKINFINKSLPAFENMYKMARGSEFENYMYTRIINLKLAYNFWSFSKKYEIEKNPYILYLRSGNYFEFPRLFIYKSPLFLRKKLISLIYSV
;
A
#
# COMPACT_ATOMS: atom_id res chain seq x y z
N MET A 1 0.41 -8.14 15.69
CA MET A 1 -0.78 -7.31 15.95
C MET A 1 -1.22 -6.51 14.72
N VAL A 2 -0.36 -5.69 14.08
CA VAL A 2 -0.70 -4.89 12.88
C VAL A 2 -1.08 -5.72 11.66
N TYR A 3 -0.35 -6.81 11.39
CA TYR A 3 -0.70 -7.73 10.30
C TYR A 3 -2.02 -8.47 10.59
N PHE A 4 -2.33 -8.70 11.87
CA PHE A 4 -3.58 -9.32 12.31
C PHE A 4 -4.76 -8.34 12.23
N LEU A 5 -4.52 -7.07 12.58
CA LEU A 5 -5.43 -5.96 12.34
C LEU A 5 -5.63 -5.76 10.84
N GLU A 6 -4.59 -5.70 10.00
CA GLU A 6 -4.76 -5.64 8.55
C GLU A 6 -5.41 -6.88 7.94
N LYS A 7 -5.35 -8.08 8.52
CA LYS A 7 -6.05 -9.27 7.97
C LYS A 7 -7.52 -9.31 8.38
N LYS A 8 -7.87 -8.94 9.61
CA LYS A 8 -9.27 -8.74 10.04
C LYS A 8 -9.89 -7.48 9.44
N LEU A 9 -9.09 -6.42 9.28
CA LEU A 9 -9.42 -5.12 8.69
C LEU A 9 -9.06 -5.04 7.19
N ALA A 10 -8.58 -6.12 6.55
CA ALA A 10 -8.42 -6.15 5.08
C ALA A 10 -9.77 -5.97 4.39
N TYR A 11 -10.84 -6.33 5.09
CA TYR A 11 -12.23 -6.04 4.76
C TYR A 11 -12.75 -4.72 5.32
N ALA A 12 -12.01 -4.07 6.24
CA ALA A 12 -12.34 -2.71 6.63
C ALA A 12 -11.96 -1.82 5.45
N ASN A 13 -13.00 -1.40 4.75
CA ASN A 13 -12.89 -0.39 3.73
C ASN A 13 -12.19 0.84 4.35
N ASN A 14 -10.91 1.06 4.02
CA ASN A 14 -10.15 2.20 4.55
C ASN A 14 -10.80 3.56 4.19
N SER A 15 -11.80 3.56 3.32
CA SER A 15 -12.58 4.72 2.91
C SER A 15 -13.62 5.24 3.91
N CYS A 16 -13.80 4.58 5.07
CA CYS A 16 -14.79 4.97 6.09
C CYS A 16 -14.12 5.19 7.46
N ILE A 17 -13.17 6.12 7.52
CA ILE A 17 -12.44 6.45 8.76
C ILE A 17 -12.89 7.82 9.27
N ALA A 18 -13.33 7.85 10.53
CA ALA A 18 -13.54 9.09 11.26
C ALA A 18 -12.43 9.25 12.31
N ILE A 19 -11.86 10.45 12.41
CA ILE A 19 -10.82 10.78 13.38
C ILE A 19 -11.16 12.09 14.09
N ARG A 20 -10.82 12.17 15.38
CA ARG A 20 -11.03 13.40 16.15
C ARG A 20 -10.20 14.54 15.56
N LYS A 21 -10.81 15.72 15.45
CA LYS A 21 -10.18 16.91 14.84
C LYS A 21 -8.86 17.29 15.53
N ASN A 22 -8.82 17.26 16.86
CA ASN A 22 -7.64 17.59 17.64
C ASN A 22 -6.42 16.71 17.29
N LEU A 23 -6.62 15.41 17.02
CA LEU A 23 -5.54 14.54 16.55
C LEU A 23 -4.96 15.02 15.22
N LEU A 24 -5.80 15.42 14.27
CA LEU A 24 -5.32 15.96 13.01
C LEU A 24 -4.59 17.29 13.17
N GLU A 25 -5.03 18.14 14.08
CA GLU A 25 -4.36 19.40 14.39
C GLU A 25 -2.94 19.14 14.93
N THR A 26 -2.76 18.15 15.82
CA THR A 26 -1.41 17.76 16.30
C THR A 26 -0.51 17.15 15.21
N LYS A 27 -1.09 16.67 14.11
CA LYS A 27 -0.38 16.04 12.98
C LYS A 27 -0.42 16.88 11.71
N LYS A 28 -0.76 18.17 11.81
CA LYS A 28 -0.99 19.07 10.67
C LYS A 28 0.19 19.14 9.70
N GLU A 29 1.41 19.19 10.21
CA GLU A 29 2.61 19.23 9.37
C GLU A 29 2.84 17.91 8.62
N TRP A 30 2.54 16.77 9.23
CA TRP A 30 2.56 15.48 8.54
C TRP A 30 1.47 15.40 7.47
N LEU A 31 0.27 15.89 7.78
CA LEU A 31 -0.85 15.93 6.85
C LEU A 31 -0.57 16.80 5.61
N LYS A 32 0.07 17.97 5.78
CA LYS A 32 0.46 18.84 4.65
C LYS A 32 1.41 18.15 3.68
N ASN A 33 2.31 17.31 4.20
CA ASN A 33 3.28 16.56 3.40
C ASN A 33 2.70 15.26 2.82
N GLN A 34 1.43 14.95 3.09
CA GLN A 34 0.78 13.73 2.65
C GLN A 34 0.19 13.88 1.23
N VAL A 35 0.96 13.47 0.23
CA VAL A 35 0.58 13.63 -1.19
C VAL A 35 -0.41 12.57 -1.72
N ALA A 36 -0.62 11.47 -0.99
CA ALA A 36 -1.48 10.35 -1.38
C ALA A 36 -1.88 9.50 -0.17
N ASN A 37 -2.78 8.53 -0.37
CA ASN A 37 -3.18 7.56 0.66
C ASN A 37 -3.70 8.22 1.96
N ILE A 38 -4.55 9.24 1.82
CA ILE A 38 -5.06 10.00 2.97
C ILE A 38 -5.75 9.12 4.00
N ASP A 39 -6.57 8.17 3.56
CA ASP A 39 -7.24 7.18 4.41
C ASP A 39 -6.24 6.42 5.31
N ARG A 40 -5.11 5.98 4.73
CA ARG A 40 -4.06 5.29 5.50
C ARG A 40 -3.36 6.24 6.46
N PHE A 41 -3.16 7.50 6.07
CA PHE A 41 -2.62 8.51 6.96
C PHE A 41 -3.53 8.72 8.18
N LEU A 42 -4.84 8.85 7.98
CA LEU A 42 -5.82 8.99 9.07
C LEU A 42 -5.79 7.77 9.99
N PHE A 43 -5.77 6.57 9.41
CA PHE A 43 -5.67 5.32 10.19
C PHE A 43 -4.41 5.30 11.06
N MET A 44 -3.26 5.67 10.49
CA MET A 44 -1.99 5.71 11.21
C MET A 44 -1.91 6.79 12.27
N ALA A 45 -2.50 7.96 12.02
CA ALA A 45 -2.63 9.00 13.02
C ALA A 45 -3.45 8.50 14.22
N GLY A 46 -4.52 7.73 13.97
CA GLY A 46 -5.30 7.07 15.01
C GLY A 46 -4.49 6.03 15.79
N LEU A 47 -3.79 5.13 15.10
CA LEU A 47 -2.93 4.12 15.73
C LEU A 47 -1.85 4.71 16.65
N LEU A 48 -1.32 5.88 16.29
CA LEU A 48 -0.28 6.57 17.06
C LEU A 48 -0.82 7.52 18.15
N SER A 49 -2.14 7.58 18.35
CA SER A 49 -2.77 8.58 19.24
C SER A 49 -2.88 8.15 20.71
N ASN A 50 -2.47 6.92 21.06
CA ASN A 50 -2.71 6.29 22.37
C ASN A 50 -4.20 6.24 22.79
N LEU A 51 -5.13 6.54 21.87
CA LEU A 51 -6.56 6.44 22.12
C LEU A 51 -7.10 5.08 21.66
N ASP A 52 -8.24 4.71 22.20
CA ASP A 52 -8.98 3.52 21.76
C ASP A 52 -9.45 3.67 20.32
N LEU A 53 -9.31 2.57 19.56
CA LEU A 53 -9.84 2.45 18.21
C LEU A 53 -11.16 1.68 18.25
N TYR A 54 -12.21 2.31 17.73
CA TYR A 54 -13.53 1.71 17.61
C TYR A 54 -13.78 1.29 16.17
N ILE A 55 -14.20 0.03 15.98
CA ILE A 55 -14.59 -0.51 14.69
C ILE A 55 -16.10 -0.72 14.72
N ASP A 56 -16.82 0.04 13.91
CA ASP A 56 -18.25 -0.18 13.72
C ASP A 56 -18.47 -1.26 12.66
N SER A 57 -19.14 -2.35 13.04
CA SER A 57 -19.47 -3.45 12.15
C SER A 57 -20.82 -3.27 11.45
N ARG A 58 -21.57 -2.21 11.78
CA ARG A 58 -22.83 -1.90 11.12
C ARG A 58 -22.56 -1.56 9.66
N ILE A 59 -23.27 -2.25 8.79
CA ILE A 59 -23.25 -1.99 7.36
C ILE A 59 -23.92 -0.63 7.14
N LEU A 60 -23.16 0.37 6.72
CA LEU A 60 -23.72 1.62 6.21
C LEU A 60 -24.47 1.30 4.91
N THR A 61 -25.73 1.69 4.81
CA THR A 61 -26.63 1.38 3.68
C THR A 61 -26.18 1.96 2.33
N THR A 62 -25.16 2.83 2.34
CA THR A 62 -24.62 3.48 1.14
C THR A 62 -23.30 2.84 0.72
N TYR A 63 -23.31 2.11 -0.39
CA TYR A 63 -22.07 1.67 -1.04
C TYR A 63 -21.37 2.88 -1.69
N ARG A 64 -20.05 2.99 -1.51
CA ARG A 64 -19.25 3.96 -2.30
C ARG A 64 -19.15 3.43 -3.72
N MET A 65 -19.89 4.04 -4.64
CA MET A 65 -19.72 3.82 -6.07
C MET A 65 -18.40 4.46 -6.49
N HIS A 66 -17.44 3.66 -6.92
CA HIS A 66 -16.24 4.16 -7.57
C HIS A 66 -16.52 4.34 -9.05
N ASP A 67 -16.61 5.59 -9.50
CA ASP A 67 -16.90 5.94 -10.89
C ASP A 67 -15.85 5.41 -11.89
N LYS A 68 -14.63 5.09 -11.40
CA LYS A 68 -13.53 4.51 -12.19
C LYS A 68 -12.77 3.48 -11.36
N GLN A 69 -12.83 2.22 -11.79
CA GLN A 69 -12.10 1.13 -11.16
C GLN A 69 -10.65 1.12 -11.67
N THR A 70 -9.79 1.87 -10.99
CA THR A 70 -8.35 2.01 -11.35
C THR A 70 -7.55 0.71 -11.28
N SER A 71 -8.13 -0.36 -10.72
CA SER A 71 -7.52 -1.67 -10.56
C SER A 71 -7.80 -2.65 -11.71
N ALA A 72 -8.77 -2.39 -12.57
CA ALA A 72 -9.17 -3.29 -13.66
C ALA A 72 -8.55 -2.85 -15.00
N LEU A 73 -8.25 -3.83 -15.87
CA LEU A 73 -7.94 -3.61 -17.28
C LEU A 73 -9.25 -3.20 -17.99
N GLN A 74 -9.65 -1.94 -17.84
CA GLN A 74 -10.85 -1.44 -18.55
C GLN A 74 -10.63 -1.38 -20.07
N ASP A 75 -9.37 -1.27 -20.52
CA ASP A 75 -9.03 -0.94 -21.91
C ASP A 75 -8.21 -2.03 -22.64
N GLY A 76 -7.97 -3.20 -22.02
CA GLY A 76 -7.21 -4.31 -22.61
C GLY A 76 -5.70 -4.08 -22.84
N ASP A 77 -5.20 -2.84 -22.79
CA ASP A 77 -3.79 -2.51 -22.99
C ASP A 77 -2.97 -2.65 -21.70
N ILE A 78 -2.04 -3.62 -21.72
CA ILE A 78 -1.12 -3.89 -20.63
C ILE A 78 -0.19 -2.71 -20.32
N ASN A 79 0.17 -1.89 -21.30
CA ASN A 79 1.02 -0.72 -21.08
C ASN A 79 0.29 0.36 -20.28
N ILE A 80 -1.02 0.53 -20.50
CA ILE A 80 -1.85 1.41 -19.69
C ILE A 80 -1.88 0.92 -18.23
N LEU A 81 -2.06 -0.39 -18.00
CA LEU A 81 -2.00 -0.97 -16.65
C LEU A 81 -0.65 -0.71 -15.98
N ILE A 82 0.45 -1.01 -16.67
CA ILE A 82 1.82 -0.77 -16.18
C ILE A 82 2.00 0.70 -15.78
N ASN A 83 1.64 1.63 -16.65
CA ASN A 83 1.76 3.07 -16.38
C ASN A 83 0.90 3.51 -15.19
N ARG A 84 -0.34 3.02 -15.07
CA ARG A 84 -1.21 3.28 -13.91
C ARG A 84 -0.57 2.78 -12.61
N LYS A 85 0.00 1.57 -12.62
CA LYS A 85 0.67 0.99 -11.44
C LYS A 85 1.92 1.78 -11.06
N ILE A 86 2.77 2.14 -12.02
CA ILE A 86 3.96 2.97 -11.78
C ILE A 86 3.56 4.33 -11.21
N ASN A 87 2.55 5.00 -11.79
CA ASN A 87 2.06 6.29 -11.31
C ASN A 87 1.51 6.21 -9.88
N PHE A 88 0.73 5.16 -9.58
CA PHE A 88 0.25 4.90 -8.23
C PHE A 88 1.42 4.73 -7.24
N ILE A 89 2.44 3.96 -7.61
CA ILE A 89 3.60 3.69 -6.75
C ILE A 89 4.40 4.98 -6.52
N ASN A 90 4.66 5.77 -7.57
CA ASN A 90 5.38 7.04 -7.46
C ASN A 90 4.68 8.05 -6.54
N LYS A 91 3.34 8.08 -6.53
CA LYS A 91 2.58 8.91 -5.58
C LYS A 91 2.55 8.30 -4.16
N SER A 92 2.49 6.98 -4.07
CA SER A 92 2.37 6.28 -2.79
C SER A 92 3.68 6.26 -2.01
N LEU A 93 4.83 6.13 -2.67
CA LEU A 93 6.12 5.96 -2.00
C LEU A 93 6.45 7.15 -1.06
N PRO A 94 6.37 8.43 -1.48
CA PRO A 94 6.59 9.57 -0.59
C PRO A 94 5.57 9.62 0.56
N ALA A 95 4.32 9.26 0.29
CA ALA A 95 3.26 9.17 1.29
C ALA A 95 3.57 8.13 2.39
N PHE A 96 4.13 6.97 2.04
CA PHE A 96 4.57 5.97 3.01
C PHE A 96 5.88 6.36 3.71
N GLU A 97 6.80 7.04 3.03
CA GLU A 97 8.00 7.61 3.66
C GLU A 97 7.63 8.64 4.73
N ASN A 98 6.63 9.48 4.47
CA ASN A 98 6.07 10.41 5.44
C ASN A 98 5.47 9.69 6.65
N MET A 99 4.63 8.68 6.43
CA MET A 99 4.06 7.85 7.50
C MET A 99 5.12 7.06 8.29
N TYR A 100 6.18 6.61 7.64
CA TYR A 100 7.31 5.95 8.30
C TYR A 100 8.03 6.90 9.25
N LYS A 101 8.32 8.14 8.81
CA LYS A 101 8.89 9.17 9.68
C LYS A 101 7.99 9.45 10.89
N MET A 102 6.67 9.53 10.67
CA MET A 102 5.69 9.70 11.74
C MET A 102 5.68 8.52 12.74
N ALA A 103 5.94 7.30 12.28
CA ALA A 103 5.91 6.08 13.09
C ALA A 103 7.25 5.73 13.76
N ARG A 104 8.29 6.56 13.63
CA ARG A 104 9.62 6.30 14.21
C ARG A 104 9.53 6.10 15.74
N GLY A 105 10.20 5.08 16.25
CA GLY A 105 10.21 4.72 17.67
C GLY A 105 8.94 4.02 18.16
N SER A 106 7.93 3.83 17.31
CA SER A 106 6.71 3.08 17.65
C SER A 106 6.80 1.61 17.22
N GLU A 107 5.89 0.77 17.72
CA GLU A 107 5.74 -0.61 17.27
C GLU A 107 5.38 -0.73 15.77
N PHE A 108 4.89 0.34 15.14
CA PHE A 108 4.48 0.37 13.73
C PHE A 108 5.61 0.72 12.77
N GLU A 109 6.80 1.08 13.26
CA GLU A 109 7.94 1.50 12.44
C GLU A 109 8.32 0.42 11.40
N ASN A 110 8.51 -0.82 11.85
CA ASN A 110 8.89 -1.94 10.99
C ASN A 110 7.84 -2.27 9.94
N TYR A 111 6.56 -2.13 10.30
CA TYR A 111 5.46 -2.32 9.38
C TYR A 111 5.50 -1.27 8.25
N MET A 112 5.71 0.00 8.59
CA MET A 112 5.83 1.07 7.60
C MET A 112 7.05 0.92 6.70
N TYR A 113 8.19 0.56 7.28
CA TYR A 113 9.39 0.27 6.51
C TYR A 113 9.15 -0.86 5.51
N THR A 114 8.48 -1.93 5.93
CA THR A 114 8.15 -3.05 5.04
C THR A 114 7.22 -2.62 3.90
N ARG A 115 6.26 -1.72 4.16
CA ARG A 115 5.40 -1.14 3.10
C ARG A 115 6.20 -0.37 2.06
N ILE A 116 7.19 0.42 2.47
CA ILE A 116 8.08 1.15 1.56
C ILE A 116 8.86 0.16 0.68
N ILE A 117 9.45 -0.89 1.27
CA ILE A 117 10.18 -1.91 0.52
C ILE A 117 9.28 -2.62 -0.48
N ASN A 118 8.06 -2.98 -0.09
CA ASN A 118 7.10 -3.63 -0.99
C ASN A 118 6.73 -2.72 -2.18
N LEU A 119 6.59 -1.41 -1.97
CA LEU A 119 6.36 -0.46 -3.05
C LEU A 119 7.55 -0.33 -3.99
N LYS A 120 8.78 -0.31 -3.47
CA LYS A 120 10.01 -0.28 -4.29
C LYS A 120 10.15 -1.56 -5.13
N LEU A 121 9.87 -2.72 -4.55
CA LEU A 121 9.84 -3.99 -5.27
C LEU A 121 8.75 -4.03 -6.34
N ALA A 122 7.55 -3.56 -6.01
CA ALA A 122 6.46 -3.44 -6.97
C ALA A 122 6.85 -2.50 -8.12
N TYR A 123 7.54 -1.39 -7.85
CA TYR A 123 8.03 -0.50 -8.89
C TYR A 123 8.93 -1.26 -9.86
N ASN A 124 9.99 -1.89 -9.36
CA ASN A 124 10.95 -2.61 -10.19
C ASN A 124 10.30 -3.75 -10.99
N PHE A 125 9.26 -4.37 -10.44
CA PHE A 125 8.44 -5.36 -11.13
C PHE A 125 7.66 -4.74 -12.30
N TRP A 126 6.91 -3.66 -12.09
CA TRP A 126 6.05 -3.05 -13.11
C TRP A 126 6.83 -2.25 -14.15
N SER A 127 7.87 -1.52 -13.74
CA SER A 127 8.74 -0.75 -14.65
C SER A 127 9.71 -1.61 -15.43
N PHE A 128 9.85 -2.88 -15.03
CA PHE A 128 10.89 -3.79 -15.50
C PHE A 128 12.31 -3.21 -15.39
N SER A 129 12.54 -2.29 -14.45
CA SER A 129 13.83 -1.64 -14.23
C SER A 129 14.35 -1.89 -12.83
N LYS A 130 15.67 -1.78 -12.64
CA LYS A 130 16.31 -1.87 -11.31
C LYS A 130 16.50 -0.47 -10.70
N LYS A 131 15.45 0.34 -10.65
CA LYS A 131 15.55 1.71 -10.12
C LYS A 131 15.90 1.71 -8.63
N TYR A 132 15.28 0.81 -7.86
CA TYR A 132 15.49 0.72 -6.43
C TYR A 132 16.34 -0.50 -6.08
N GLU A 133 17.50 -0.27 -5.49
CA GLU A 133 18.26 -1.33 -4.84
C GLU A 133 17.65 -1.64 -3.47
N ILE A 134 17.58 -2.93 -3.13
CA ILE A 134 17.00 -3.41 -1.89
C ILE A 134 18.13 -4.09 -1.10
N GLU A 135 18.67 -3.36 -0.12
CA GLU A 135 19.84 -3.76 0.67
C GLU A 135 19.61 -5.06 1.47
N LYS A 136 18.40 -5.25 2.01
CA LYS A 136 18.04 -6.43 2.78
C LYS A 136 17.39 -7.48 1.90
N ASN A 137 17.71 -8.75 2.14
CA ASN A 137 17.10 -9.87 1.42
C ASN A 137 15.55 -9.76 1.50
N PRO A 138 14.86 -9.47 0.38
CA PRO A 138 13.44 -9.16 0.38
C PRO A 138 12.60 -10.36 0.85
N TYR A 139 13.11 -11.60 0.70
CA TYR A 139 12.45 -12.81 1.17
C TYR A 139 12.27 -12.82 2.70
N ILE A 140 13.26 -12.32 3.45
CA ILE A 140 13.17 -12.24 4.92
C ILE A 140 12.10 -11.23 5.34
N LEU A 141 11.95 -10.14 4.60
CA LEU A 141 10.96 -9.10 4.88
C LEU A 141 9.53 -9.56 4.56
N TYR A 142 9.32 -10.32 3.48
CA TYR A 142 8.01 -10.90 3.16
C TYR A 142 7.59 -11.99 4.16
N LEU A 143 8.51 -12.86 4.55
CA LEU A 143 8.25 -13.89 5.56
C LEU A 143 7.87 -13.26 6.90
N ARG A 144 8.56 -12.20 7.32
CA ARG A 144 8.26 -11.48 8.56
C ARG A 144 6.97 -10.67 8.52
N SER A 145 6.59 -10.16 7.35
CA SER A 145 5.36 -9.37 7.19
C SER A 145 4.13 -10.21 6.87
N GLY A 146 4.25 -11.53 6.71
CA GLY A 146 3.13 -12.42 6.38
C GLY A 146 2.51 -12.19 5.01
N ASN A 147 3.05 -11.28 4.19
CA ASN A 147 2.41 -10.80 2.95
C ASN A 147 2.67 -11.73 1.74
N TYR A 148 2.22 -12.98 1.85
CA TYR A 148 2.45 -14.04 0.83
C TYR A 148 1.82 -13.75 -0.54
N PHE A 149 0.81 -12.87 -0.62
CA PHE A 149 0.18 -12.46 -1.88
C PHE A 149 1.13 -11.73 -2.84
N GLU A 150 2.21 -11.15 -2.32
CA GLU A 150 3.19 -10.40 -3.10
C GLU A 150 4.38 -11.30 -3.55
N PHE A 151 4.44 -12.54 -3.06
CA PHE A 151 5.50 -13.50 -3.36
C PHE A 151 5.61 -13.87 -4.84
N PRO A 152 4.51 -14.02 -5.62
CA PRO A 152 4.60 -14.23 -7.06
C PRO A 152 5.33 -13.10 -7.80
N ARG A 153 5.26 -11.86 -7.30
CA ARG A 153 5.94 -10.71 -7.92
C ARG A 153 7.46 -10.82 -7.82
N LEU A 154 7.99 -11.42 -6.75
CA LEU A 154 9.42 -11.69 -6.61
C LEU A 154 9.93 -12.72 -7.63
N PHE A 155 9.16 -13.79 -7.87
CA PHE A 155 9.52 -14.80 -8.86
C PHE A 155 9.49 -14.25 -10.29
N ILE A 156 8.44 -13.51 -10.63
CA ILE A 156 8.35 -12.85 -11.93
C ILE A 156 9.44 -11.78 -12.07
N TYR A 157 9.75 -11.01 -11.03
CA TYR A 157 10.86 -10.05 -11.06
C TYR A 157 12.22 -10.72 -11.27
N LYS A 158 12.42 -11.96 -10.85
CA LYS A 158 13.66 -12.71 -11.17
C LYS A 158 13.64 -13.36 -12.55
N SER A 159 12.49 -13.45 -13.21
CA SER A 159 12.36 -14.06 -14.54
C SER A 159 12.96 -13.15 -15.62
N PRO A 160 13.39 -13.69 -16.77
CA PRO A 160 13.76 -12.91 -17.96
C PRO A 160 12.67 -11.93 -18.41
N LEU A 161 13.06 -10.74 -18.90
CA LEU A 161 12.16 -9.64 -19.26
C LEU A 161 11.00 -10.05 -20.18
N PHE A 162 11.30 -10.87 -21.21
CA PHE A 162 10.32 -11.33 -22.19
C PHE A 162 9.24 -12.23 -21.57
N LEU A 163 9.57 -13.00 -20.52
CA LEU A 163 8.61 -13.82 -19.78
C LEU A 163 7.74 -12.98 -18.85
N ARG A 164 8.27 -11.88 -18.30
CA ARG A 164 7.52 -11.06 -17.33
C ARG A 164 6.25 -10.48 -17.93
N LYS A 165 6.33 -9.85 -19.11
CA LYS A 165 5.16 -9.27 -19.78
C LYS A 165 4.10 -10.33 -20.08
N LYS A 166 4.51 -11.51 -20.54
CA LYS A 166 3.61 -12.65 -20.83
C LYS A 166 2.95 -13.21 -19.56
N LEU A 167 3.70 -13.33 -18.47
CA LEU A 167 3.15 -13.77 -17.18
C LEU A 167 2.17 -12.74 -16.60
N ILE A 168 2.49 -11.45 -16.70
CA ILE A 168 1.58 -10.38 -16.26
C ILE A 168 0.31 -10.38 -17.11
N SER A 169 0.41 -10.49 -18.44
CA SER A 169 -0.80 -10.55 -19.27
C SER A 169 -1.66 -11.74 -18.85
N LEU A 170 -1.11 -12.95 -18.72
CA LEU A 170 -1.82 -14.16 -18.29
C LEU A 170 -2.53 -14.03 -16.93
N ILE A 171 -1.92 -13.34 -15.97
CA ILE A 171 -2.50 -13.18 -14.61
C ILE A 171 -3.64 -12.15 -14.61
N TYR A 172 -3.55 -11.13 -15.46
CA TYR A 172 -4.47 -10.00 -15.43
C TYR A 172 -5.47 -9.96 -16.60
N SER A 173 -5.35 -10.84 -17.61
CA SER A 173 -6.28 -10.94 -18.75
C SER A 173 -7.52 -11.79 -18.45
N VAL A 174 -8.28 -11.41 -17.42
CA VAL A 174 -9.64 -11.89 -17.14
C VAL A 174 -10.62 -10.77 -17.45
#